data_AF-A0A1M4V9U3-F1
#
_entry.id   AF-A0A1M4V9U3-F1
#
_cell.length_a   1.000
_cell.length_b   1.000
_cell.length_c   1.000
_cell.angle_alpha   90.00
_cell.angle_beta   90.00
_cell.angle_gamma   90.00
#
_symmetry.space_group_name_H-M   'P 1'
#
loop_
_entity.id
_entity.type
_entity.pdbx_description
1 polymer ?
#
loop_
_entity_poly.entity_id
_entity_poly.type
_entity_poly.pdbx_seq_one_letter_code
_entity_poly.pdbx_strand_id
1 'polypeptide(L)' 'MDYKVWTAGPGYYFGYVEDQKVGKQLEKEFSLVGTYFDKKGKVCGKQFKFQADYKDRFITRIEKEKRP' A
#
# COMPACT_ATOMS: atom_id res chain seq x y z
N MET A 1 5.83 9.66 -6.93
CA MET A 1 4.54 8.95 -6.85
C MET A 1 4.57 8.17 -5.56
N ASP A 2 3.92 8.65 -4.49
CA ASP A 2 4.05 8.04 -3.16
C ASP A 2 3.36 6.67 -3.02
N TYR A 3 2.63 6.24 -4.05
CA TYR A 3 2.03 4.91 -4.13
C TYR A 3 1.90 4.43 -5.59
N LYS A 4 1.76 3.11 -5.77
CA LYS A 4 1.47 2.45 -7.06
C LYS A 4 0.48 1.31 -6.83
N VAL A 5 -0.40 1.07 -7.80
CA VAL A 5 -1.33 -0.07 -7.78
C VAL A 5 -1.28 -0.80 -9.13
N TRP A 6 -1.19 -2.12 -9.12
CA TRP A 6 -1.17 -2.94 -10.33
C TRP A 6 -1.94 -4.25 -10.14
N THR A 7 -2.39 -4.87 -11.23
CA THR A 7 -3.11 -6.15 -11.17
C THR A 7 -2.15 -7.29 -10.77
N ALA A 8 -2.64 -8.16 -9.88
CA ALA A 8 -1.94 -9.34 -9.39
C ALA A 8 -2.46 -10.65 -10.05
N GLY A 9 -3.30 -10.53 -11.07
CA GLY A 9 -4.09 -11.62 -11.64
C GLY A 9 -5.60 -11.41 -11.47
N PRO A 10 -6.43 -12.40 -11.88
CA PRO A 10 -7.88 -12.25 -11.90
C PRO A 10 -8.44 -11.90 -10.52
N GLY A 11 -9.08 -10.74 -10.41
CA GLY A 11 -9.76 -10.29 -9.18
C GLY A 11 -8.87 -9.74 -8.07
N TYR A 12 -7.55 -9.65 -8.26
CA TYR A 12 -6.62 -9.15 -7.25
C TYR A 12 -5.72 -8.03 -7.76
N TYR A 13 -5.32 -7.17 -6.82
CA TYR A 13 -4.40 -6.08 -7.03
C TYR A 13 -3.30 -6.11 -5.96
N PHE A 14 -2.14 -5.63 -6.35
CA PHE A 14 -1.10 -5.21 -5.43
C PHE A 14 -1.09 -3.69 -5.34
N GLY A 15 -0.90 -3.18 -4.13
CA GLY A 15 -0.66 -1.76 -3.89
C GLY A 15 0.63 -1.56 -3.11
N TYR A 16 1.47 -0.66 -3.57
CA TYR A 16 2.71 -0.24 -2.92
C TYR A 16 2.55 1.19 -2.43
N VAL A 17 3.08 1.49 -1.24
CA VAL A 17 3.14 2.83 -0.67
C VAL A 17 4.52 3.08 -0.07
N GLU A 18 5.09 4.25 -0.34
CA GLU A 18 6.39 4.67 0.21
C GLU A 18 6.25 5.31 1.60
N ASP A 19 5.12 5.98 1.85
CA ASP A 19 4.83 6.62 3.13
C ASP A 19 4.63 5.57 4.24
N GLN A 20 5.50 5.60 5.26
CA GLN A 20 5.48 4.65 6.36
C GLN A 20 4.26 4.80 7.27
N LYS A 21 3.73 6.02 7.46
CA LYS A 21 2.56 6.26 8.31
C LYS A 21 1.32 5.71 7.63
N VAL A 22 1.14 6.04 6.35
CA VAL A 22 0.06 5.51 5.52
C VAL A 22 0.14 3.99 5.47
N GLY A 23 1.33 3.44 5.20
CA GLY A 23 1.55 1.99 5.18
C GLY A 23 1.16 1.30 6.49
N LYS A 24 1.52 1.87 7.66
CA LYS A 24 1.10 1.31 8.96
C LYS A 24 -0.42 1.36 9.18
N GLN A 25 -1.12 2.34 8.62
CA GLN A 25 -2.59 2.37 8.71
C GLN A 25 -3.22 1.35 7.77
N LEU A 26 -2.68 1.21 6.56
CA LEU A 26 -3.14 0.21 5.59
C LEU A 26 -2.97 -1.23 6.09
N GLU A 27 -1.96 -1.52 6.92
CA GLU A 27 -1.80 -2.84 7.56
C GLU A 27 -2.98 -3.28 8.43
N LYS A 28 -3.80 -2.35 8.90
CA LYS A 28 -5.01 -2.67 9.69
C LYS A 28 -6.19 -3.11 8.83
N GLU A 29 -6.18 -2.76 7.55
CA GLU A 29 -7.32 -2.95 6.64
C GLU A 29 -6.99 -3.88 5.46
N PHE A 30 -5.72 -4.01 5.10
CA PHE A 30 -5.24 -4.74 3.93
C PHE A 30 -4.14 -5.73 4.30
N SER A 31 -4.06 -6.83 3.55
CA SER A 31 -3.04 -7.86 3.78
C SER A 31 -1.67 -7.38 3.30
N LEU A 32 -0.74 -7.19 4.24
CA LEU A 32 0.67 -6.92 3.93
C LEU A 32 1.31 -8.14 3.27
N VAL A 33 2.02 -7.92 2.18
CA VAL A 33 2.74 -8.96 1.42
C VAL A 33 4.25 -8.75 1.46
N GLY A 34 4.71 -7.50 1.56
CA GLY A 34 6.14 -7.21 1.58
C GLY A 34 6.46 -5.87 2.20
N THR A 35 7.63 -5.79 2.83
CA THR A 35 8.23 -4.54 3.30
C THR A 35 9.59 -4.37 2.63
N TYR A 36 9.83 -3.19 2.06
CA TYR A 36 11.04 -2.85 1.34
C TYR A 36 11.94 -2.00 2.23
N PHE A 37 13.24 -2.27 2.17
CA PHE A 37 14.27 -1.58 2.95
C PHE A 37 15.32 -0.98 2.02
N ASP A 38 15.85 0.18 2.40
CA ASP A 38 17.01 0.76 1.74
C ASP A 38 18.32 0.04 2.12
N LYS A 39 19.43 0.44 1.51
CA LYS A 39 20.77 -0.12 1.78
C LYS A 39 21.25 0.06 3.23
N LYS A 40 20.61 0.95 4.00
CA LYS A 40 20.90 1.23 5.41
C LYS A 40 19.95 0.51 6.36
N GLY A 41 19.03 -0.32 5.83
CA GLY A 41 18.03 -1.05 6.61
C GLY A 41 16.82 -0.22 7.04
N LYS A 42 16.62 0.98 6.49
CA LYS A 42 15.43 1.80 6.77
C LYS A 42 14.29 1.39 5.83
N VAL A 43 13.09 1.25 6.38
CA VAL A 43 11.88 0.96 5.59
C VAL A 43 11.64 2.07 4.55
N CYS A 44 11.53 1.71 3.28
CA CYS A 44 11.26 2.64 2.19
C CYS A 44 9.91 2.42 1.50
N GLY A 45 9.22 1.31 1.81
CA GLY A 45 7.85 1.13 1.40
C GLY A 45 7.25 -0.20 1.82
N LYS A 46 5.94 -0.32 1.63
CA LYS A 46 5.15 -1.52 1.96
C LYS A 46 4.27 -1.90 0.78
N GLN A 47 4.15 -3.19 0.52
CA GLN A 47 3.26 -3.76 -0.50
C GLN A 47 2.14 -4.55 0.16
N PHE A 48 0.93 -4.34 -0.34
CA PHE A 48 -0.31 -4.96 0.10
C PHE A 48 -0.96 -5.70 -1.06
N LYS A 49 -1.73 -6.75 -0.75
CA LYS A 49 -2.61 -7.43 -1.70
C LYS A 49 -4.06 -7.24 -1.27
N PHE A 50 -4.92 -6.95 -2.23
CA PHE A 50 -6.35 -6.76 -2.01
C PHE A 50 -7.15 -7.17 -3.24
N GLN A 51 -8.45 -7.43 -3.06
CA GLN A 51 -9.36 -7.76 -4.17
C GLN A 51 -9.73 -6.51 -4.98
N ALA A 52 -10.20 -6.71 -6.21
CA ALA A 52 -10.58 -5.64 -7.12
C ALA A 52 -11.53 -4.61 -6.50
N ASP A 53 -12.54 -5.07 -5.76
CA ASP A 53 -13.56 -4.22 -5.13
C ASP A 53 -13.00 -3.31 -4.03
N TYR A 54 -11.79 -3.61 -3.55
CA TYR A 54 -11.11 -2.84 -2.52
C TYR A 54 -10.11 -1.83 -3.09
N LYS A 55 -9.95 -1.76 -4.42
CA LYS A 55 -9.01 -0.85 -5.09
C LYS A 55 -9.29 0.61 -4.78
N ASP A 56 -10.54 1.06 -4.96
CA ASP A 56 -10.90 2.46 -4.71
C ASP A 56 -10.81 2.82 -3.22
N ARG A 57 -11.12 1.87 -2.34
CA ARG A 57 -10.94 2.03 -0.89
C ARG A 57 -9.48 2.20 -0.52
N PHE A 58 -8.58 1.39 -1.12
CA PHE A 58 -7.14 1.48 -0.90
C PHE A 58 -6.61 2.87 -1.29
N ILE A 59 -6.98 3.35 -2.48
CA ILE A 59 -6.57 4.67 -2.98
C ILE A 59 -7.13 5.78 -2.08
N THR A 60 -8.43 5.75 -1.80
CA THR A 60 -9.10 6.76 -0.93
C THR A 60 -8.44 6.84 0.44
N ARG A 61 -8.00 5.70 1.01
CA ARG A 61 -7.35 5.66 2.31
C ARG A 61 -6.00 6.36 2.29
N ILE A 62 -5.20 6.13 1.23
CA ILE A 62 -3.93 6.83 1.02
C ILE A 62 -4.15 8.34 0.93
N GLU A 63 -5.16 8.77 0.18
CA GLU A 63 -5.45 10.21 0.01
C GLU A 63 -5.94 10.88 1.29
N LYS A 64 -6.74 10.19 2.11
CA LYS A 64 -7.19 10.70 3.42
C LYS A 64 -6.02 10.88 4.39
N GLU A 65 -5.13 9.91 4.47
CA GLU A 65 -3.99 9.94 5.41
C GLU A 65 -2.88 10.92 4.96
N LYS A 66 -2.89 11.35 3.69
CA LYS A 66 -2.01 12.42 3.19
C LYS A 66 -2.49 13.82 3.50
N ARG A 67 -3.76 14.01 3.88
CA ARG A 67 -4.25 15.34 4.27
C ARG A 67 -3.73 15.69 5.67
N PRO A 68 -3.18 16.91 5.88
CA PRO A 68 -2.63 17.35 7.16
C PRO A 68 -3.68 17.44 8.26
#